data_AF-A0A836QLL3-F1
#
_entry.id   AF-A0A836QLL3-F1
#
_cell.length_a   1.000
_cell.length_b   1.000
_cell.length_c   1.000
_cell.angle_alpha   90.00
_cell.angle_beta   90.00
_cell.angle_gamma   90.00
#
_symmetry.space_group_name_H-M   'P 1'
#
loop_
_entity.id
_entity.type
_entity.pdbx_description
1 polymer ?
#
loop_
_entity_poly.entity_id
_entity_poly.type
_entity_poly.pdbx_seq_one_letter_code
_entity_poly.pdbx_strand_id
1 'polypeptide(L)'
;MDTTRSINDGDIKLSSEIEACRRAESHPLQPTVPSGSVLIRDMRLWHRGMPNHSEQPRPMIAMIHWPRWWSTGKPLRFPKGTEELFAASALETMAEFVEGPINYINRNRKYDYTE
;
A
#
# COMPACT_ATOMS: atom_id res chain seq x y z
N MET A 1 -13.79 -8.21 -12.79
CA MET A 1 -13.57 -6.83 -12.28
C MET A 1 -12.66 -6.16 -13.29
N ASP A 2 -13.17 -5.12 -13.95
CA ASP A 2 -12.46 -4.41 -15.01
C ASP A 2 -11.26 -3.64 -14.41
N THR A 3 -10.04 -3.97 -14.86
CA THR A 3 -8.79 -3.35 -14.43
C THR A 3 -8.29 -2.26 -15.40
N THR A 4 -9.11 -1.89 -16.40
CA THR A 4 -8.72 -0.90 -17.42
C THR A 4 -8.49 0.49 -16.84
N ARG A 5 -9.10 0.82 -15.69
CA ARG A 5 -8.80 2.03 -14.92
C ARG A 5 -7.66 1.75 -13.95
N SER A 6 -6.48 1.56 -14.53
CA SER A 6 -5.28 1.19 -13.79
C SER A 6 -4.63 2.41 -13.10
N ILE A 7 -3.72 2.15 -12.16
CA ILE A 7 -2.82 3.11 -11.52
C ILE A 7 -2.04 3.99 -12.53
N ASN A 8 -2.02 3.60 -13.81
CA ASN A 8 -1.21 4.23 -14.86
C ASN A 8 -1.90 5.38 -15.60
N ASP A 9 -3.21 5.60 -15.45
CA ASP A 9 -3.95 6.65 -16.18
C ASP A 9 -3.91 8.04 -15.51
N GLY A 10 -3.17 8.19 -14.40
CA GLY A 10 -2.95 9.48 -13.74
C GLY A 10 -4.14 10.04 -12.94
N ASP A 11 -5.33 9.44 -13.07
CA ASP A 11 -6.49 9.76 -12.22
C ASP A 11 -7.06 8.51 -11.55
N ILE A 12 -7.00 8.50 -10.21
CA ILE A 12 -7.49 7.41 -9.36
C ILE A 12 -8.95 7.61 -8.92
N LYS A 13 -9.61 8.69 -9.36
CA LYS A 13 -10.96 9.03 -8.93
C LYS A 13 -12.02 8.21 -9.68
N LEU A 14 -13.05 7.82 -8.94
CA LEU A 14 -14.27 7.24 -9.49
C LEU A 14 -15.29 8.35 -9.70
N SER A 15 -16.07 8.27 -10.78
CA SER A 15 -17.20 9.19 -10.99
C SER A 15 -18.36 8.85 -10.04
N SER A 16 -19.20 9.83 -9.76
CA SER A 16 -20.41 9.67 -8.92
C SER A 16 -21.33 8.57 -9.42
N GLU A 17 -21.45 8.43 -10.73
CA GLU A 17 -22.33 7.47 -11.39
C GLU A 17 -21.82 6.04 -11.15
N ILE A 18 -20.52 5.82 -11.28
CA ILE A 18 -19.87 4.52 -11.03
C ILE A 18 -19.98 4.15 -9.55
N GLU A 19 -19.76 5.11 -8.66
CA GLU A 19 -19.91 4.89 -7.21
C GLU A 19 -21.35 4.51 -6.85
N ALA A 20 -22.34 5.22 -7.39
CA ALA A 20 -23.76 4.96 -7.14
C ALA A 20 -24.19 3.58 -7.65
N CYS A 21 -23.78 3.22 -8.87
CA CYS A 21 -24.03 1.90 -9.45
C CYS A 21 -23.45 0.79 -8.55
N ARG A 22 -22.20 0.95 -8.09
CA ARG A 22 -21.58 -0.06 -7.22
C ARG A 22 -22.26 -0.19 -5.87
N ARG A 23 -22.71 0.93 -5.27
CA ARG A 23 -23.41 0.94 -3.98
C ARG A 23 -24.77 0.24 -4.04
N ALA A 24 -25.44 0.25 -5.19
CA ALA A 24 -26.71 -0.45 -5.38
C ALA A 24 -26.54 -1.99 -5.32
N GLU A 25 -25.37 -2.50 -5.71
CA GLU A 25 -25.06 -3.94 -5.64
C GLU A 25 -24.40 -4.35 -4.32
N SER A 26 -23.51 -3.51 -3.78
CA SER A 26 -22.67 -3.85 -2.63
C SER A 26 -22.37 -2.63 -1.76
N HIS A 27 -22.73 -2.73 -0.49
CA HIS A 27 -22.47 -1.69 0.50
C HIS A 27 -20.99 -1.71 0.94
N PRO A 28 -20.34 -0.54 1.07
CA PRO A 28 -18.99 -0.47 1.62
C PRO A 28 -18.99 -0.79 3.12
N LEU A 29 -17.88 -1.36 3.59
CA LEU A 29 -17.63 -1.66 5.00
C LEU A 29 -16.61 -0.66 5.57
N GLN A 30 -16.86 -0.18 6.79
CA GLN A 30 -15.90 0.62 7.57
C GLN A 30 -15.74 -0.01 8.96
N PRO A 31 -14.92 -1.07 9.11
CA PRO A 31 -14.84 -1.82 10.34
C PRO A 31 -13.93 -1.12 11.36
N THR A 32 -14.20 -1.34 12.66
CA THR A 32 -13.25 -1.03 13.73
C THR A 32 -12.28 -2.20 13.87
N VAL A 33 -10.99 -1.91 13.79
CA VAL A 33 -9.92 -2.91 13.81
C VAL A 33 -9.03 -2.69 15.04
N PRO A 34 -8.92 -3.66 15.96
CA PRO A 34 -8.04 -3.55 17.12
C PRO A 34 -6.56 -3.48 16.74
N SER A 35 -5.75 -2.79 17.54
CA SER A 35 -4.28 -2.78 17.39
C SER A 35 -3.71 -4.21 17.43
N GLY A 36 -2.72 -4.49 16.59
CA GLY A 36 -2.15 -5.83 16.41
C GLY A 36 -2.86 -6.70 15.38
N SER A 37 -4.04 -6.29 14.89
CA SER A 37 -4.71 -6.99 13.78
C SER A 37 -4.00 -6.75 12.45
N VAL A 38 -4.11 -7.72 11.53
CA VAL A 38 -3.60 -7.62 10.16
C VAL A 38 -4.77 -7.68 9.18
N LEU A 39 -4.84 -6.69 8.27
CA LEU A 39 -5.79 -6.68 7.16
C LEU A 39 -5.07 -7.09 5.87
N ILE A 40 -5.48 -8.23 5.30
CA ILE A 40 -5.04 -8.67 3.97
C ILE A 40 -6.13 -8.27 2.97
N ARG A 41 -5.76 -7.56 1.92
CA ARG A 41 -6.69 -7.16 0.85
C ARG A 41 -6.03 -7.28 -0.51
N ASP A 42 -6.85 -7.55 -1.51
CA ASP A 42 -6.44 -7.40 -2.90
C ASP A 42 -6.05 -5.92 -3.14
N MET A 43 -4.95 -5.70 -3.85
CA MET A 43 -4.49 -4.36 -4.19
C MET A 43 -5.53 -3.55 -4.97
N ARG A 44 -6.38 -4.23 -5.74
CA ARG A 44 -7.44 -3.65 -6.58
C ARG A 44 -8.70 -3.34 -5.80
N LEU A 45 -8.78 -3.70 -4.51
CA LEU A 45 -9.94 -3.41 -3.67
C LEU A 45 -10.15 -1.90 -3.59
N TRP A 46 -11.34 -1.44 -3.99
CA TRP A 46 -11.75 -0.05 -3.82
C TRP A 46 -11.82 0.28 -2.33
N HIS A 47 -11.07 1.29 -1.92
CA HIS A 47 -11.02 1.74 -0.54
C HIS A 47 -10.72 3.24 -0.51
N ARG A 48 -11.05 3.88 0.61
CA ARG A 48 -10.71 5.28 0.85
C ARG A 48 -10.38 5.53 2.31
N GLY A 49 -9.49 6.49 2.55
CA GLY A 49 -9.32 7.06 3.88
C GLY A 49 -10.58 7.85 4.27
N MET A 50 -10.99 7.73 5.53
CA MET A 50 -12.07 8.51 6.11
C MET A 50 -11.50 9.53 7.12
N PRO A 51 -12.16 10.68 7.34
CA PRO A 51 -11.70 11.65 8.33
C PRO A 51 -11.49 11.04 9.71
N ASN A 52 -10.39 11.43 10.36
CA ASN A 52 -10.14 11.11 11.76
C ASN A 52 -10.66 12.27 12.60
N HIS A 53 -11.75 12.05 13.34
CA HIS A 53 -12.37 13.05 14.22
C HIS A 53 -11.82 13.01 15.65
N SER A 54 -10.72 12.28 15.89
CA SER A 54 -10.05 12.24 17.19
C SER A 54 -8.79 13.11 17.20
N GLU A 55 -8.36 13.49 18.40
CA GLU A 55 -7.09 14.21 18.62
C GLU A 55 -5.85 13.29 18.51
N GLN A 56 -6.04 11.98 18.36
CA GLN A 56 -4.96 11.02 18.32
C GLN A 56 -4.60 10.66 16.86
N PRO A 57 -3.32 10.72 16.46
CA PRO A 57 -2.89 10.22 15.17
C PRO A 57 -3.22 8.73 14.98
N ARG A 58 -3.60 8.33 13.76
CA ARG A 58 -3.97 6.96 13.39
C ARG A 58 -2.94 6.35 12.42
N PRO A 59 -1.72 5.99 12.87
CA PRO A 59 -0.71 5.40 12.01
C PRO A 59 -1.12 4.00 11.53
N MET A 60 -0.62 3.60 10.37
CA MET A 60 -0.78 2.27 9.79
C MET A 60 0.48 1.93 9.01
N ILE A 61 0.94 0.69 9.12
CA ILE A 61 2.02 0.14 8.29
C ILE A 61 1.38 -0.59 7.12
N ALA A 62 1.83 -0.29 5.91
CA ALA A 62 1.37 -0.95 4.69
C ALA A 62 2.53 -1.73 4.06
N MET A 63 2.26 -2.99 3.70
CA MET A 63 3.16 -3.86 2.96
C MET A 63 2.39 -4.46 1.80
N ILE A 64 3.06 -4.67 0.66
CA ILE A 64 2.45 -5.20 -0.55
C ILE A 64 3.28 -6.39 -1.03
N HIS A 65 2.61 -7.52 -1.23
CA HIS A 65 3.20 -8.69 -1.88
C HIS A 65 2.84 -8.68 -3.36
N TRP A 66 3.84 -8.85 -4.20
CA TRP A 66 3.70 -8.92 -5.65
C TRP A 66 4.01 -10.34 -6.14
N PRO A 67 3.36 -10.82 -7.21
CA PRO A 67 3.79 -12.05 -7.85
C PRO A 67 5.19 -11.87 -8.44
N ARG A 68 6.00 -12.93 -8.42
CA ARG A 68 7.44 -12.90 -8.76
C ARG A 68 7.76 -12.25 -10.12
N TRP A 69 6.86 -12.36 -11.09
CA TRP A 69 7.05 -11.84 -12.44
C TRP A 69 6.67 -10.36 -12.59
N TRP A 70 6.10 -9.72 -11.57
CA TRP A 70 5.73 -8.31 -11.60
C TRP A 70 6.89 -7.44 -11.12
N SER A 71 7.41 -6.58 -12.00
CA SER A 71 8.47 -5.63 -11.64
C SER A 71 7.89 -4.44 -10.89
N THR A 72 8.33 -4.23 -9.65
CA THR A 72 7.95 -3.07 -8.83
C THR A 72 8.89 -1.87 -9.02
N GLY A 73 9.85 -1.96 -9.94
CA GLY A 73 10.78 -0.90 -10.31
C GLY A 73 11.93 -0.68 -9.31
N LYS A 74 11.64 -0.41 -8.03
CA LYS A 74 12.65 -0.03 -7.04
C LYS A 74 12.59 -0.91 -5.77
N PRO A 75 13.71 -1.52 -5.35
CA PRO A 75 13.76 -2.27 -4.09
C PRO A 75 13.63 -1.34 -2.88
N LEU A 76 13.17 -1.92 -1.77
CA LEU A 76 13.16 -1.27 -0.46
C LEU A 76 14.60 -1.19 0.07
N ARG A 77 14.98 -0.03 0.59
CA ARG A 77 16.35 0.18 1.09
C ARG A 77 16.40 -0.15 2.57
N PHE A 78 17.39 -0.94 2.96
CA PHE A 78 17.69 -1.28 4.35
C PHE A 78 19.17 -0.99 4.65
N PRO A 79 19.54 -0.61 5.89
CA PRO A 79 20.94 -0.51 6.26
C PRO A 79 21.64 -1.87 6.15
N LYS A 80 22.89 -1.91 5.70
CA LYS A 80 23.71 -3.13 5.80
C LYS A 80 23.83 -3.62 7.25
N GLY A 81 23.92 -4.93 7.42
CA GLY A 81 23.89 -5.60 8.73
C GLY A 81 22.48 -5.96 9.21
N THR A 82 21.44 -5.71 8.41
CA THR A 82 20.05 -6.06 8.72
C THR A 82 19.50 -7.23 7.89
N GLU A 83 20.36 -7.88 7.10
CA GLU A 83 20.04 -8.99 6.21
C GLU A 83 19.38 -10.16 6.97
N GLU A 84 19.82 -10.42 8.20
CA GLU A 84 19.29 -11.50 9.04
C GLU A 84 17.80 -11.35 9.37
N LEU A 85 17.25 -10.13 9.33
CA LEU A 85 15.81 -9.90 9.52
C LEU A 85 14.96 -10.66 8.49
N PHE A 86 15.52 -10.95 7.32
CA PHE A 86 14.84 -11.61 6.22
C PHE A 86 15.21 -13.09 6.07
N ALA A 87 16.22 -13.57 6.80
CA ALA A 87 16.78 -14.91 6.62
C ALA A 87 15.75 -16.04 6.86
N ALA A 88 14.80 -15.83 7.77
CA ALA A 88 13.75 -16.80 8.10
C ALA A 88 12.45 -16.59 7.31
N SER A 89 12.38 -15.62 6.40
CA SER A 89 11.15 -15.31 5.67
C SER A 89 10.84 -16.37 4.61
N ALA A 90 9.62 -16.89 4.60
CA ALA A 90 9.11 -17.73 3.52
C ALA A 90 8.85 -16.93 2.22
N LEU A 91 8.86 -15.60 2.31
CA LEU A 91 8.60 -14.68 1.22
C LEU A 91 9.87 -13.89 0.88
N GLU A 92 10.13 -13.75 -0.41
CA GLU A 92 11.23 -12.91 -0.89
C GLU A 92 10.89 -11.43 -0.64
N THR A 93 11.83 -10.72 -0.03
CA THR A 93 11.75 -9.26 0.10
C THR A 93 12.65 -8.65 -0.97
N MET A 94 12.09 -7.81 -1.83
CA MET A 94 12.88 -7.01 -2.77
C MET A 94 13.62 -5.89 -2.02
N ALA A 95 14.80 -6.22 -1.52
CA ALA A 95 15.62 -5.37 -0.65
C ALA A 95 16.94 -4.97 -1.32
N GLU A 96 17.38 -3.73 -1.06
CA GLU A 96 18.71 -3.20 -1.36
C GLU A 96 19.36 -2.80 -0.03
N PHE A 97 20.50 -3.42 0.29
CA PHE A 97 21.24 -3.14 1.53
C PHE A 97 22.31 -2.08 1.28
N VAL A 98 22.18 -0.93 1.95
CA VAL A 98 23.00 0.27 1.73
C VAL A 98 23.82 0.65 2.95
N GLU A 99 24.97 1.27 2.73
CA GLU A 99 25.82 1.78 3.83
C GLU A 99 25.15 2.97 4.54
N GLY A 100 25.28 3.01 5.87
CA GLY A 100 24.80 4.11 6.70
C GLY A 100 23.27 4.14 6.92
N PRO A 101 22.77 5.15 7.64
CA PRO A 101 21.35 5.28 7.94
C PRO A 101 20.53 5.60 6.69
N ILE A 102 19.32 5.02 6.60
CA ILE A 102 18.36 5.32 5.53
C ILE A 102 17.49 6.54 5.89
N ASN A 103 17.28 7.44 4.94
CA ASN A 103 16.33 8.54 5.06
C ASN A 103 14.91 8.06 4.74
N TYR A 104 14.25 7.40 5.69
CA TYR A 104 12.92 6.84 5.49
C TYR A 104 11.78 7.88 5.53
N ILE A 105 12.04 9.09 6.04
CA ILE A 105 11.03 10.15 6.16
C ILE A 105 10.97 11.00 4.89
N ASN A 106 12.12 11.49 4.40
CA ASN A 106 12.14 12.52 3.35
C ASN A 106 12.45 11.97 1.95
N ARG A 107 12.63 10.65 1.80
CA ARG A 107 12.92 10.03 0.49
C ARG A 107 11.72 10.07 -0.45
N ASN A 108 10.53 9.72 0.05
CA ASN A 108 9.35 9.52 -0.79
C ASN A 108 8.49 10.80 -0.81
N ARG A 109 7.89 11.10 -1.96
CA ARG A 109 6.93 12.21 -2.11
C ARG A 109 5.50 11.68 -2.22
N LYS A 110 4.52 12.56 -1.95
CA LYS A 110 3.11 12.23 -2.24
C LYS A 110 2.97 12.01 -3.74
N TYR A 111 2.27 10.93 -4.13
CA TYR A 111 2.01 10.59 -5.53
C TYR A 111 3.26 10.29 -6.37
N ASP A 112 4.29 9.72 -5.75
CA ASP A 112 5.49 9.21 -6.43
C ASP A 112 5.15 7.92 -7.21
N TYR A 113 4.36 8.06 -8.28
CA TYR A 113 3.89 6.97 -9.14
C TYR A 113 4.68 6.84 -10.45
N THR A 114 5.53 7.80 -10.76
CA THR A 114 6.27 7.87 -12.02
C THR A 114 7.70 8.37 -11.77
N GLU A 115 8.61 7.41 -11.68
CA GLU A 115 10.01 7.51 -12.11
C GLU A 115 10.40 6.21 -12.80
#